data_AF-A0A3L7PC78-F1
#
_entry.id   AF-A0A3L7PC78-F1
#
_cell.length_a   1.000
_cell.length_b   1.000
_cell.length_c   1.000
_cell.angle_alpha   90.00
_cell.angle_beta   90.00
_cell.angle_gamma   90.00
#
_symmetry.space_group_name_H-M   'P 1'
#
loop_
_entity.id
_entity.type
_entity.pdbx_description
1 polymer ?
#
loop_
_entity_poly.entity_id
_entity_poly.type
_entity_poly.pdbx_seq_one_letter_code
_entity_poly.pdbx_strand_id
1 'polypeptide(L)'
;MTSHWEGIGAALPAEVNVITIGSDLAIVALPGEVFVELGLAIKRGSPFRTTLVVELSNCVETFYVPTRAAYAGGSYEVTNSTLLPGGGEMLVEEALRQLRSAASRN
;
A
#
# COMPACT_ATOMS: atom_id res chain seq x y z
N MET A 1 -33.67 -3.27 -10.07
CA MET A 1 -32.36 -3.15 -10.75
C MET A 1 -31.45 -2.39 -9.80
N THR A 2 -30.39 -3.02 -9.29
CA THR A 2 -29.44 -2.42 -8.35
C THR A 2 -28.09 -2.27 -9.04
N SER A 3 -27.49 -1.09 -8.94
CA SER A 3 -26.13 -0.84 -9.40
C SER A 3 -25.14 -1.09 -8.27
N HIS A 4 -23.98 -1.66 -8.61
CA HIS A 4 -22.84 -1.78 -7.71
C HIS A 4 -21.78 -0.77 -8.16
N TRP A 5 -21.32 0.06 -7.23
CA TRP A 5 -20.31 1.09 -7.45
C TRP A 5 -19.15 0.82 -6.49
N GLU A 6 -17.94 0.64 -7.02
CA GLU A 6 -16.74 0.51 -6.19
C GLU A 6 -16.23 1.89 -5.77
N GLY A 7 -15.62 1.98 -4.58
CA GLY A 7 -15.09 3.23 -4.04
C GLY A 7 -16.12 4.14 -3.36
N ILE A 8 -17.40 3.73 -3.29
CA ILE A 8 -18.45 4.46 -2.58
C ILE A 8 -18.88 3.68 -1.34
N GLY A 9 -18.65 4.23 -0.14
CA GLY A 9 -19.15 3.66 1.12
C GLY A 9 -18.18 3.78 2.28
N ALA A 10 -18.38 2.94 3.31
CA ALA A 10 -17.56 2.94 4.51
C ALA A 10 -16.18 2.27 4.32
N ALA A 11 -15.92 1.68 3.15
CA ALA A 11 -14.67 1.01 2.82
C ALA A 11 -14.27 1.35 1.39
N LEU A 12 -12.96 1.45 1.18
CA LEU A 12 -12.34 1.67 -0.11
C LEU A 12 -11.57 0.41 -0.51
N PRO A 13 -11.90 -0.23 -1.65
CA PRO A 13 -11.10 -1.32 -2.16
C PRO A 13 -9.65 -0.87 -2.38
N ALA A 14 -8.71 -1.63 -1.83
CA ALA A 14 -7.28 -1.36 -1.91
C ALA A 14 -6.53 -2.65 -2.24
N GLU A 15 -5.91 -2.69 -3.41
CA GLU A 15 -5.20 -3.87 -3.91
C GLU A 15 -3.70 -3.72 -3.70
N VAL A 16 -3.08 -4.72 -3.05
CA VAL A 16 -1.63 -4.84 -2.95
C VAL A 16 -1.18 -5.99 -3.83
N ASN A 17 -0.26 -5.72 -4.75
CA ASN A 17 0.28 -6.73 -5.66
C ASN A 17 1.80 -6.80 -5.58
N VAL A 18 2.33 -8.02 -5.59
CA VAL A 18 3.77 -8.28 -5.62
C VAL A 18 4.14 -9.07 -6.87
N ILE A 19 5.08 -8.52 -7.64
CA ILE A 19 5.68 -9.17 -8.81
C ILE A 19 7.15 -9.43 -8.50
N THR A 20 7.62 -10.66 -8.69
CA THR A 20 9.03 -11.04 -8.47
C THR A 20 9.72 -11.33 -9.79
N ILE A 21 10.98 -10.90 -9.91
CA ILE A 21 11.85 -11.19 -11.05
C ILE A 21 13.07 -11.94 -10.52
N GLY A 22 13.05 -13.26 -10.70
CA GLY A 22 14.03 -14.15 -10.07
C GLY A 22 13.97 -14.10 -8.53
N SER A 23 15.09 -14.41 -7.88
CA SER A 23 15.23 -14.41 -6.43
C SER A 23 15.63 -13.05 -5.84
N ASP A 24 15.99 -12.07 -6.68
CA ASP A 24 16.67 -10.86 -6.26
C ASP A 24 15.78 -9.60 -6.22
N LEU A 25 14.77 -9.54 -7.09
CA LEU A 25 13.99 -8.33 -7.31
C LEU A 25 12.51 -8.59 -7.04
N ALA A 26 11.89 -7.73 -6.24
CA ALA A 26 10.46 -7.62 -6.11
C ALA A 26 9.96 -6.20 -6.42
N ILE A 27 8.77 -6.12 -6.99
CA ILE A 27 8.01 -4.90 -7.25
C ILE A 27 6.73 -5.01 -6.43
N VAL A 28 6.49 -4.06 -5.55
CA VAL A 28 5.26 -3.92 -4.76
C VAL A 28 4.45 -2.77 -5.36
N ALA A 29 3.30 -3.11 -5.91
CA ALA A 29 2.32 -2.15 -6.41
C ALA A 29 1.33 -1.83 -5.28
N LEU A 30 1.21 -0.55 -4.93
CA LEU A 30 0.32 -0.04 -3.89
C LEU A 30 -0.71 0.93 -4.50
N PRO A 31 -1.93 0.98 -3.92
CA PRO A 31 -2.93 1.96 -4.31
C PRO A 31 -2.67 3.31 -3.60
N GLY A 32 -3.06 4.40 -4.26
CA GLY A 32 -2.95 5.75 -3.69
C GLY A 32 -1.53 6.33 -3.68
N GLU A 33 -1.41 7.52 -3.09
CA GLU A 33 -0.16 8.27 -2.87
C GLU A 33 0.34 7.98 -1.45
N VAL A 34 1.45 7.26 -1.32
CA VAL A 34 1.87 6.65 -0.06
C VAL A 34 2.95 7.48 0.63
N PHE A 35 2.84 7.66 1.94
CA PHE A 35 3.89 8.33 2.70
C PHE A 35 5.20 7.57 2.62
N VAL A 36 6.30 8.32 2.51
CA VAL A 36 7.64 7.77 2.27
C VAL A 36 8.06 6.75 3.35
N GLU A 37 7.66 6.97 4.62
CA GLU A 37 7.97 6.07 5.72
C GLU A 37 7.36 4.68 5.53
N LEU A 38 6.16 4.58 4.95
CA LEU A 38 5.49 3.31 4.68
C LEU A 38 6.21 2.56 3.56
N GLY A 39 6.57 3.26 2.47
CA GLY A 39 7.38 2.67 1.39
C GLY A 39 8.76 2.21 1.87
N LEU A 40 9.41 2.98 2.74
CA LEU A 40 10.68 2.60 3.36
C LEU A 40 10.53 1.39 4.31
N ALA A 41 9.42 1.29 5.05
CA ALA A 41 9.14 0.15 5.90
C ALA A 41 9.02 -1.15 5.08
N ILE A 42 8.33 -1.11 3.94
CA ILE A 42 8.24 -2.25 3.00
C ILE A 42 9.62 -2.65 2.51
N LYS A 43 10.42 -1.69 2.04
CA LYS A 43 11.77 -1.97 1.53
C LYS A 43 12.67 -2.59 2.60
N ARG A 44 12.61 -2.10 3.84
CA ARG A 44 13.41 -2.63 4.97
C ARG A 44 12.99 -4.04 5.38
N GLY A 45 11.69 -4.36 5.30
CA GLY A 45 11.16 -5.67 5.69
C GLY A 45 11.18 -6.71 4.57
N SER A 46 11.58 -6.34 3.35
CA SER A 46 11.56 -7.24 2.21
C SER A 46 12.68 -8.29 2.28
N PRO A 47 12.41 -9.56 1.95
CA PRO A 47 13.43 -10.58 1.81
C PRO A 47 14.21 -10.48 0.47
N PHE A 48 13.75 -9.65 -0.47
CA PHE A 48 14.41 -9.46 -1.75
C PHE A 48 15.49 -8.39 -1.66
N ARG A 49 16.66 -8.66 -2.27
CA ARG A 49 17.79 -7.73 -2.30
C ARG A 49 17.41 -6.34 -2.83
N THR A 50 16.56 -6.30 -3.85
CA THR A 50 16.00 -5.07 -4.39
C THR A 50 14.48 -5.12 -4.30
N THR A 51 13.90 -4.08 -3.70
CA THR A 51 12.44 -3.92 -3.65
C THR A 51 12.05 -2.54 -4.17
N LEU A 52 11.28 -2.52 -5.25
CA LEU A 52 10.68 -1.31 -5.81
C LEU A 52 9.26 -1.18 -5.24
N VAL A 53 8.91 0.02 -4.79
CA VAL A 53 7.54 0.36 -4.39
C VAL A 53 7.01 1.28 -5.49
N VAL A 54 5.90 0.89 -6.10
CA VAL A 54 5.23 1.60 -7.19
C VAL A 54 3.84 1.97 -6.68
N GLU A 55 3.59 3.25 -6.55
CA GLU A 55 2.33 3.80 -6.05
C GLU A 55 1.32 4.00 -7.19
N LEU A 56 0.12 4.50 -6.86
CA LEU A 56 -0.95 4.79 -7.83
C LEU A 56 -1.30 3.59 -8.74
N SER A 57 -1.19 2.38 -8.19
CA SER A 57 -1.40 1.15 -8.93
C SER A 57 -2.74 0.51 -8.55
N ASN A 58 -3.49 0.06 -9.56
CA ASN A 58 -4.73 -0.71 -9.42
C ASN A 58 -5.75 -0.11 -8.43
N CYS A 59 -5.81 1.20 -8.32
CA CYS A 59 -6.73 1.89 -7.42
C CYS A 59 -8.00 2.34 -8.15
N VAL A 60 -9.16 2.13 -7.53
CA VAL A 60 -10.46 2.61 -8.03
C VAL A 60 -10.56 4.14 -7.96
N GLU A 61 -9.94 4.74 -6.94
CA GLU A 61 -9.86 6.19 -6.68
C GLU A 61 -8.41 6.51 -6.26
N THR A 62 -7.93 7.72 -6.52
CA THR A 62 -6.64 8.19 -5.99
C THR A 62 -6.84 8.80 -4.60
N PHE A 63 -6.06 8.36 -3.60
CA PHE A 63 -6.17 8.82 -2.22
C PHE A 63 -4.80 8.91 -1.55
N TYR A 64 -4.67 9.79 -0.57
CA TYR A 64 -3.47 9.88 0.27
C TYR A 64 -3.45 8.77 1.32
N VAL A 65 -2.27 8.17 1.50
CA VAL A 65 -2.00 7.12 2.49
C VAL A 65 -0.96 7.62 3.50
N PRO A 66 -1.40 8.39 4.51
CA PRO A 66 -0.53 8.82 5.60
C PRO A 66 -0.21 7.69 6.59
N THR A 67 0.85 7.89 7.37
CA THR A 67 1.11 7.06 8.56
C THR A 67 0.08 7.36 9.65
N ARG A 68 -0.20 6.40 10.54
CA ARG A 68 -1.06 6.61 11.72
C ARG A 68 -0.60 7.81 12.55
N ALA A 69 0.71 7.98 12.71
CA ALA A 69 1.29 9.08 13.48
C ALA A 69 1.02 10.46 12.83
N ALA A 70 1.01 10.56 11.50
CA ALA A 70 0.79 11.81 10.79
C ALA A 70 -0.61 12.41 11.05
N TYR A 71 -1.62 11.57 11.38
CA TYR A 71 -2.95 12.06 11.75
C TYR A 71 -2.97 12.97 12.98
N ALA A 72 -2.00 12.84 13.89
CA ALA A 72 -1.90 13.74 15.05
C ALA A 72 -1.35 15.12 14.68
N GLY A 73 -0.52 15.22 13.64
CA GLY A 73 0.09 16.47 13.20
C GLY A 73 -0.75 17.24 12.19
N GLY A 74 -1.55 16.54 11.39
CA GLY A 74 -2.24 17.13 10.25
C GLY A 74 -1.26 17.49 9.11
N SER A 75 -1.80 17.62 7.90
CA SER A 75 -1.16 18.13 6.69
C SER A 75 -2.21 18.14 5.58
N TYR A 76 -1.88 18.63 4.39
CA TYR A 76 -2.75 18.53 3.22
C TYR A 76 -3.17 17.08 2.94
N GLU A 77 -2.22 16.16 2.95
CA GLU A 77 -2.44 14.74 2.62
C GLU A 77 -3.30 14.06 3.69
N VAL A 78 -3.09 14.38 4.96
CA VAL A 78 -3.88 13.85 6.08
C VAL A 78 -5.31 14.39 6.03
N THR A 79 -5.47 15.68 5.79
CA THR A 79 -6.79 16.35 5.74
C THR A 79 -7.63 15.85 4.57
N ASN A 80 -6.98 15.52 3.44
CA ASN A 80 -7.63 15.03 2.23
C ASN A 80 -7.56 13.50 2.09
N SER A 81 -7.13 12.77 3.12
CA SER A 81 -7.16 11.31 3.08
C SER A 81 -8.58 10.79 3.27
N THR A 82 -8.97 9.83 2.46
CA THR A 82 -10.21 9.05 2.62
C THR A 82 -10.03 7.83 3.53
N LEU A 83 -8.82 7.61 4.05
CA LEU A 83 -8.49 6.52 4.95
C LEU A 83 -8.59 6.92 6.42
N LEU A 84 -8.89 5.94 7.27
CA LEU A 84 -8.74 6.05 8.72
C LEU A 84 -7.28 5.84 9.15
N PRO A 85 -6.87 6.39 10.31
CA PRO A 85 -5.55 6.14 10.87
C PRO A 85 -5.25 4.64 10.99
N GLY A 86 -4.11 4.22 10.44
CA GLY A 86 -3.72 2.81 10.38
C GLY A 86 -3.87 2.16 9.01
N GLY A 87 -4.60 2.78 8.07
CA GLY A 87 -4.79 2.23 6.73
C GLY A 87 -3.46 2.00 5.99
N GLY A 88 -2.51 2.93 6.11
CA GLY A 88 -1.18 2.79 5.53
C GLY A 88 -0.39 1.62 6.11
N GLU A 89 -0.44 1.41 7.43
CA GLU A 89 0.22 0.29 8.08
C GLU A 89 -0.38 -1.06 7.66
N MET A 90 -1.68 -1.13 7.42
CA MET A 90 -2.32 -2.34 6.87
C MET A 90 -1.77 -2.69 5.49
N LEU A 91 -1.52 -1.70 4.62
CA LEU A 91 -0.90 -1.93 3.31
C LEU A 91 0.55 -2.43 3.44
N VAL A 92 1.32 -1.89 4.39
CA VAL A 92 2.69 -2.34 4.67
C VAL A 92 2.69 -3.80 5.14
N GLU A 93 1.82 -4.15 6.09
CA GLU A 93 1.71 -5.51 6.62
C GLU A 93 1.37 -6.52 5.51
N GLU A 94 0.42 -6.17 4.65
CA GLU A 94 -0.01 -7.01 3.54
C GLU A 94 1.09 -7.16 2.47
N ALA A 95 1.76 -6.06 2.08
CA ALA A 95 2.89 -6.11 1.16
C ALA A 95 4.00 -7.03 1.68
N LEU A 96 4.38 -6.88 2.95
CA LEU A 96 5.40 -7.71 3.58
C LEU A 96 4.98 -9.19 3.67
N ARG A 97 3.69 -9.46 3.91
CA ARG A 97 3.14 -10.83 3.90
C ARG A 97 3.30 -11.47 2.52
N GLN A 98 2.93 -10.75 1.45
CA GLN A 98 3.06 -11.25 0.09
C GLN A 98 4.52 -11.45 -0.32
N LEU A 99 5.42 -10.51 0.02
CA LEU A 99 6.85 -10.63 -0.23
C LEU A 99 7.45 -11.88 0.42
N ARG A 100 7.17 -12.12 1.70
CA ARG A 100 7.63 -13.34 2.40
C ARG A 100 7.09 -14.61 1.75
N SER A 101 5.82 -14.60 1.37
CA SER A 101 5.18 -15.74 0.71
C SER A 101 5.77 -16.01 -0.68
N ALA A 102 6.13 -14.98 -1.43
CA ALA A 102 6.77 -15.12 -2.73
C ALA A 102 8.21 -15.64 -2.59
N ALA A 103 8.97 -15.14 -1.62
CA ALA A 103 10.34 -15.60 -1.36
C ALA A 103 10.40 -17.06 -0.89
N SER A 104 9.38 -17.59 -0.23
CA SER A 104 9.35 -19.01 0.16
C SER A 104 9.02 -19.98 -0.97
N ARG A 105 8.58 -19.47 -2.14
CA ARG A 105 8.21 -20.28 -3.31
C ARG A 105 9.30 -20.36 -4.39
N ASN A 106 10.30 -19.48 -4.31
CA ASN A 106 11.45 -19.43 -5.21
C ASN A 106 12.63 -20.17 -4.59
#